data_AF-I7MLS7-F1
#
_entry.id   AF-I7MLS7-F1
#
_cell.length_a   1.000
_cell.length_b   1.000
_cell.length_c   1.000
_cell.angle_alpha   90.00
_cell.angle_beta   90.00
_cell.angle_gamma   90.00
#
_symmetry.space_group_name_H-M   'P 1'
#
loop_
_entity.id
_entity.type
_entity.pdbx_description
1 polymer ?
#
loop_
_entity_poly.entity_id
_entity_poly.type
_entity_poly.pdbx_seq_one_letter_code
_entity_poly.pdbx_strand_id
1 'polypeptide(L)'
;MGQDNIQDTEVQKQEKPYAYEKYLRLSQLLKKLNIQDSCRTLDCAHQDGCLYNIFNQLFKGLALGYAAKTTLNIVSTILQYKKVIKNPLMFIKALFNGESLRFALFPAVYNVVMQTSLCLMRRKGVNKHIQGFVSGFLGGYLALATRQKQNRNIWGVMLLARAVDCIYKSMCNRNIIKKRGTDYTLMFSSMYLVFSICYAQEPECLPASFNKFLRAFSNEHDADLKFRGCWIAKSNLELIKKGIPPHNVEKGLLLDFNRKR
;
A
#
# COMPACT_ATOMS: atom_id res chain seq x y z
N MET A 1 18.91 -49.98 5.18
CA MET A 1 17.87 -49.92 4.14
C MET A 1 16.99 -48.71 4.46
N GLY A 2 17.28 -47.48 4.04
CA GLY A 2 17.96 -47.04 2.82
C GLY A 2 16.91 -46.69 1.76
N GLN A 3 16.16 -45.59 1.97
CA GLN A 3 15.35 -44.95 0.95
C GLN A 3 15.43 -43.43 1.15
N ASP A 4 16.46 -42.85 0.53
CA ASP A 4 16.54 -41.43 0.21
C ASP A 4 15.49 -41.12 -0.86
N ASN A 5 14.59 -40.18 -0.57
CA ASN A 5 13.64 -39.65 -1.54
C ASN A 5 14.00 -38.18 -1.78
N ILE A 6 14.96 -37.98 -2.67
CA ILE A 6 15.37 -36.69 -3.21
C ILE A 6 14.31 -36.34 -4.28
N GLN A 7 13.33 -35.52 -3.90
CA GLN A 7 12.48 -34.84 -4.88
C GLN A 7 13.24 -33.62 -5.41
N ASP A 8 13.87 -33.82 -6.56
CA ASP A 8 14.36 -32.75 -7.43
C ASP A 8 13.19 -31.83 -7.78
N THR A 9 13.16 -30.67 -7.13
CA THR A 9 12.25 -29.58 -7.50
C THR A 9 12.88 -28.86 -8.68
N GLU A 10 12.38 -29.15 -9.88
CA GLU A 10 12.71 -28.42 -11.10
C GLU A 10 12.50 -26.91 -10.89
N VAL A 11 13.61 -26.19 -10.76
CA VAL A 11 13.63 -24.73 -10.75
C VAL A 11 13.25 -24.27 -12.16
N GLN A 12 11.97 -23.98 -12.35
CA GLN A 12 11.47 -23.30 -13.55
C GLN A 12 12.29 -22.04 -13.80
N LYS A 13 13.04 -22.05 -14.89
CA LYS A 13 13.88 -20.97 -15.39
C LYS A 13 12.97 -19.83 -15.85
N GLN A 14 12.57 -18.95 -14.92
CA GLN A 14 11.80 -17.74 -15.21
C GLN A 14 12.53 -16.89 -16.24
N GLU A 15 11.95 -16.75 -17.44
CA GLU A 15 12.40 -15.82 -18.46
C GLU A 15 12.36 -14.38 -17.90
N LYS A 16 13.54 -13.74 -17.87
CA LYS A 16 13.70 -12.40 -17.29
C LYS A 16 12.98 -11.38 -18.19
N PRO A 17 12.06 -10.56 -17.66
CA PRO A 17 11.24 -9.67 -18.49
C PRO A 17 12.07 -8.57 -19.18
N TYR A 18 11.69 -8.21 -20.42
CA TYR A 18 12.26 -7.17 -21.30
C TYR A 18 12.63 -5.83 -20.63
N ALA A 19 11.98 -5.50 -19.50
CA ALA A 19 12.36 -4.35 -18.68
C ALA A 19 13.83 -4.42 -18.18
N TYR A 20 14.37 -5.61 -17.97
CA TYR A 20 15.73 -5.87 -17.47
C TYR A 20 16.84 -5.29 -18.38
N GLU A 21 16.64 -5.32 -19.70
CA GLU A 21 17.64 -4.86 -20.67
C GLU A 21 17.80 -3.32 -20.65
N LYS A 22 16.69 -2.60 -20.40
CA LYS A 22 16.71 -1.14 -20.24
C LYS A 22 17.37 -0.72 -18.92
N TYR A 23 17.20 -1.51 -17.86
CA TYR A 23 17.97 -1.33 -16.61
C TYR A 23 19.47 -1.56 -16.82
N LEU A 24 19.85 -2.50 -17.69
CA LEU A 24 21.24 -2.77 -18.01
C LEU A 24 21.91 -1.57 -18.69
N ARG A 25 21.24 -0.89 -19.63
CA ARG A 25 21.76 0.34 -20.26
C ARG A 25 21.87 1.51 -19.29
N LEU A 26 20.91 1.68 -18.37
CA LEU A 26 21.00 2.70 -17.32
C LEU A 26 22.16 2.39 -16.35
N SER A 27 22.36 1.12 -16.02
CA SER A 27 23.51 0.68 -15.22
C SER A 27 24.85 0.98 -15.92
N GLN A 28 24.94 0.79 -17.23
CA GLN A 28 26.12 1.10 -18.04
C GLN A 28 26.40 2.61 -18.12
N LEU A 29 25.36 3.46 -18.20
CA LEU A 29 25.51 4.92 -18.17
C LEU A 29 26.00 5.41 -16.80
N LEU A 30 25.50 4.82 -15.71
CA LEU A 30 25.97 5.12 -14.36
C LEU A 30 27.41 4.64 -14.12
N LYS A 31 27.82 3.51 -14.74
CA LYS A 31 29.22 3.07 -14.76
C LYS A 31 30.15 4.07 -15.47
N LYS A 32 29.69 4.67 -16.57
CA LYS A 32 30.44 5.71 -17.31
C LYS A 32 30.65 7.01 -16.51
N LEU A 33 29.83 7.28 -15.49
CA LEU A 33 29.94 8.48 -14.65
C LEU A 33 30.95 8.34 -13.50
N ASN A 34 31.72 7.24 -13.42
CA ASN A 34 32.77 7.01 -12.41
C ASN A 34 32.30 7.11 -10.94
N ILE A 35 30.99 6.92 -10.69
CA ILE A 35 30.37 6.95 -9.36
C ILE A 35 30.52 5.60 -8.63
N GLN A 36 31.09 4.58 -9.30
CA GLN A 36 31.06 3.19 -8.85
C GLN A 36 31.84 2.96 -7.54
N ASP A 37 32.90 3.75 -7.29
CA ASP A 37 33.83 3.53 -6.18
C ASP A 37 33.70 4.51 -5.01
N SER A 38 32.86 5.55 -5.10
CA SER A 38 33.03 6.70 -4.21
C SER A 38 32.61 6.49 -2.74
N CYS A 39 31.88 5.44 -2.36
CA CYS A 39 31.36 5.30 -0.98
C CYS A 39 30.98 3.84 -0.61
N ARG A 40 31.88 2.85 -0.73
CA ARG A 40 31.62 1.52 -0.14
C ARG A 40 32.23 1.45 1.27
N THR A 41 31.39 1.46 2.30
CA THR A 41 31.81 1.14 3.67
C THR A 41 31.82 -0.36 3.87
N LEU A 42 32.81 -0.91 4.59
CA LEU A 42 32.93 -2.36 4.84
C LEU A 42 31.66 -2.97 5.47
N ASP A 43 30.92 -2.18 6.25
CA ASP A 43 29.73 -2.64 6.99
C ASP A 43 28.45 -2.73 6.12
N CYS A 44 28.52 -2.35 4.85
CA CYS A 44 27.37 -2.38 3.95
C CYS A 44 27.29 -3.70 3.17
N ALA A 45 26.11 -4.32 3.17
CA ALA A 45 25.86 -5.61 2.52
C ALA A 45 25.73 -5.57 0.98
N HIS A 46 25.78 -4.39 0.36
CA HIS A 46 25.64 -4.25 -1.10
C HIS A 46 27.01 -4.32 -1.80
N GLN A 47 27.04 -4.91 -3.00
CA GLN A 47 28.27 -5.13 -3.76
C GLN A 47 28.79 -3.83 -4.41
N ASP A 48 27.88 -2.95 -4.83
CA ASP A 48 28.19 -1.64 -5.44
C ASP A 48 28.33 -0.51 -4.38
N GLY A 49 28.70 0.70 -4.78
CA GLY A 49 28.74 1.87 -3.90
C GLY A 49 27.38 2.23 -3.27
N CYS A 50 27.37 2.78 -2.04
CA CYS A 50 26.13 3.14 -1.33
C CYS A 50 25.20 4.04 -2.15
N LEU A 51 25.79 5.09 -2.75
CA LEU A 51 25.04 6.05 -3.57
C LEU A 51 24.43 5.40 -4.81
N TYR A 52 25.19 4.54 -5.49
CA TYR A 52 24.70 3.81 -6.65
C TYR A 52 23.49 2.94 -6.29
N ASN A 53 23.55 2.22 -5.17
CA ASN A 53 22.43 1.42 -4.69
C ASN A 53 21.21 2.29 -4.39
N ILE A 54 21.38 3.44 -3.74
CA ILE A 54 20.28 4.39 -3.45
C ILE A 54 19.62 4.87 -4.75
N PHE A 55 20.41 5.32 -5.73
CA PHE A 55 19.88 5.77 -7.02
C PHE A 55 19.17 4.64 -7.78
N ASN A 56 19.76 3.45 -7.81
CA ASN A 56 19.14 2.29 -8.45
C ASN A 56 17.77 1.98 -7.83
N GLN A 57 17.66 2.02 -6.49
CA GLN A 57 16.41 1.77 -5.78
C GLN A 57 15.39 2.92 -5.94
N LEU A 58 15.86 4.16 -6.07
CA LEU A 58 15.02 5.31 -6.45
C LEU A 58 14.38 5.09 -7.82
N PHE A 59 15.18 4.82 -8.85
CA PHE A 59 14.68 4.63 -10.21
C PHE A 59 13.78 3.40 -10.33
N LYS A 60 14.13 2.28 -9.67
CA LYS A 60 13.27 1.09 -9.61
C LYS A 60 11.93 1.40 -8.95
N GLY A 61 11.94 2.09 -7.80
CA GLY A 61 10.72 2.48 -7.10
C GLY A 61 9.84 3.40 -7.94
N LEU A 62 10.44 4.40 -8.58
CA LEU A 62 9.76 5.34 -9.45
C LEU A 62 9.17 4.65 -10.68
N ALA A 63 9.96 3.83 -11.38
CA ALA A 63 9.50 3.10 -12.56
C ALA A 63 8.35 2.14 -12.22
N LEU A 64 8.48 1.37 -11.13
CA LEU A 64 7.44 0.43 -10.69
C LEU A 64 6.16 1.15 -10.26
N GLY A 65 6.29 2.22 -9.47
CA GLY A 65 5.14 3.01 -9.03
C GLY A 65 4.43 3.69 -10.19
N TYR A 66 5.19 4.27 -11.12
CA TYR A 66 4.63 4.91 -12.31
C TYR A 66 3.90 3.89 -13.19
N ALA A 67 4.54 2.76 -13.49
CA ALA A 67 3.95 1.68 -14.29
C ALA A 67 2.66 1.16 -13.65
N ALA A 68 2.65 0.88 -12.35
CA ALA A 68 1.47 0.40 -11.66
C ALA A 68 0.29 1.39 -11.78
N LYS A 69 0.54 2.69 -11.59
CA LYS A 69 -0.52 3.70 -11.62
C LYS A 69 -1.00 4.01 -13.04
N THR A 70 -0.09 4.05 -14.02
CA THR A 70 -0.48 4.24 -15.42
C THR A 70 -1.28 3.05 -15.94
N THR A 71 -0.90 1.82 -15.61
CA THR A 71 -1.70 0.63 -15.97
C THR A 71 -3.12 0.74 -15.43
N LEU A 72 -3.32 1.14 -14.17
CA LEU A 72 -4.67 1.33 -13.61
C LEU A 72 -5.45 2.43 -14.32
N ASN A 73 -4.81 3.55 -14.66
CA ASN A 73 -5.47 4.64 -15.40
C ASN A 73 -5.85 4.19 -16.82
N ILE A 74 -4.97 3.44 -17.49
CA ILE A 74 -5.21 2.89 -18.82
C ILE A 74 -6.40 1.93 -18.78
N VAL A 75 -6.40 0.97 -17.86
CA VAL A 75 -7.52 0.01 -17.70
C VAL A 75 -8.82 0.77 -17.43
N SER A 76 -8.82 1.74 -16.50
CA SER A 76 -10.01 2.55 -16.22
C SER A 76 -10.48 3.37 -17.43
N THR A 77 -9.57 3.81 -18.30
CA THR A 77 -9.90 4.57 -19.51
C THR A 77 -10.48 3.64 -20.59
N ILE A 78 -9.91 2.45 -20.75
CA ILE A 78 -10.39 1.41 -21.68
C ILE A 78 -11.81 0.96 -21.29
N LEU A 79 -12.11 0.79 -20.00
CA LEU A 79 -13.46 0.47 -19.54
C LEU A 79 -14.49 1.56 -19.92
N GLN A 80 -14.05 2.80 -20.14
CA GLN A 80 -14.87 3.91 -20.65
C GLN A 80 -14.75 4.07 -22.17
N TYR A 81 -14.69 2.96 -22.92
CA TYR A 81 -14.42 2.92 -24.37
C TYR A 81 -15.24 3.93 -25.20
N LYS A 82 -16.52 4.13 -24.85
CA LYS A 82 -17.42 5.09 -25.54
C LYS A 82 -16.89 6.55 -25.53
N LYS A 83 -16.17 6.93 -24.48
CA LYS A 83 -15.58 8.28 -24.36
C LYS A 83 -14.22 8.38 -25.06
N VAL A 84 -13.48 7.28 -25.11
CA VAL A 84 -12.15 7.20 -25.75
C VAL A 84 -12.25 7.32 -27.26
N ILE A 85 -13.24 6.65 -27.87
CA ILE A 85 -13.49 6.73 -29.33
C ILE A 85 -13.78 8.17 -29.75
N LYS A 86 -14.47 8.95 -28.91
CA LYS A 86 -14.78 10.35 -29.17
C LYS A 86 -13.59 11.29 -28.97
N ASN A 87 -12.61 10.94 -28.13
CA ASN A 87 -11.48 11.81 -27.77
C ASN A 87 -10.20 10.98 -27.52
N PRO A 88 -9.39 10.71 -28.56
CA PRO A 88 -8.16 9.90 -28.41
C PRO A 88 -7.10 10.57 -27.51
N LEU A 89 -7.14 11.91 -27.39
CA LEU A 89 -6.26 12.68 -26.49
C LEU A 89 -6.43 12.31 -25.01
N MET A 90 -7.56 11.72 -24.61
CA MET A 90 -7.74 11.22 -23.25
C MET A 90 -6.75 10.10 -22.90
N PHE A 91 -6.38 9.27 -23.87
CA PHE A 91 -5.43 8.17 -23.64
C PHE A 91 -4.02 8.69 -23.36
N ILE A 92 -3.57 9.71 -24.11
CA ILE A 92 -2.28 10.37 -23.90
C ILE A 92 -2.26 11.08 -22.54
N LYS A 93 -3.35 11.75 -22.16
CA LYS A 93 -3.48 12.35 -20.82
C LYS A 93 -3.48 11.31 -19.70
N ALA A 94 -4.04 10.13 -19.94
CA ALA A 94 -4.02 9.04 -18.97
C ALA A 94 -2.60 8.49 -18.74
N LEU A 95 -1.76 8.47 -19.78
CA LEU A 95 -0.34 8.14 -19.69
C LEU A 95 0.45 9.21 -18.94
N PHE A 96 0.33 10.48 -19.33
CA PHE A 96 1.08 11.60 -18.74
C PHE A 96 0.29 12.36 -17.69
N ASN A 97 -0.11 11.64 -16.64
CA ASN A 97 -0.83 12.25 -15.52
C ASN A 97 0.12 12.60 -14.36
N GLY A 98 0.06 13.84 -13.87
CA GLY A 98 0.81 14.27 -12.68
C GLY A 98 0.49 13.44 -11.43
N GLU A 99 -0.70 12.85 -11.35
CA GLU A 99 -1.07 11.93 -10.27
C GLU A 99 -0.30 10.60 -10.32
N SER A 100 0.07 10.13 -11.52
CA SER A 100 0.92 8.95 -11.70
C SER A 100 2.34 9.21 -11.20
N LEU A 101 2.87 10.40 -11.46
CA LEU A 101 4.17 10.81 -10.96
C LEU A 101 4.18 10.97 -9.43
N ARG A 102 3.16 11.63 -8.87
CA ARG A 102 2.97 11.71 -7.40
C ARG A 102 2.85 10.33 -6.77
N PHE A 103 2.23 9.38 -7.47
CA PHE A 103 2.19 8.00 -7.02
C PHE A 103 3.54 7.31 -7.07
N ALA A 104 4.31 7.51 -8.14
CA ALA A 104 5.65 6.98 -8.30
C ALA A 104 6.65 7.53 -7.28
N LEU A 105 6.47 8.77 -6.83
CA LEU A 105 7.30 9.40 -5.81
C LEU A 105 7.19 8.69 -4.45
N PHE A 106 6.02 8.15 -4.11
CA PHE A 106 5.82 7.46 -2.83
C PHE A 106 6.78 6.26 -2.61
N PRO A 107 6.80 5.22 -3.47
CA PRO A 107 7.74 4.10 -3.31
C PRO A 107 9.20 4.53 -3.55
N ALA A 108 9.44 5.55 -4.37
CA ALA A 108 10.77 6.07 -4.63
C ALA A 108 11.39 6.71 -3.35
N VAL A 109 10.64 7.59 -2.67
CA VAL A 109 11.06 8.20 -1.40
C VAL A 109 11.20 7.15 -0.31
N TYR A 110 10.25 6.20 -0.20
CA TYR A 110 10.35 5.08 0.72
C TYR A 110 11.67 4.33 0.58
N ASN A 111 12.03 3.94 -0.65
CA ASN A 111 13.26 3.21 -0.93
C ASN A 111 14.51 4.01 -0.58
N VAL A 112 14.56 5.30 -0.94
CA VAL A 112 15.73 6.15 -0.64
C VAL A 112 15.92 6.30 0.86
N VAL A 113 14.85 6.65 1.60
CA VAL A 113 14.92 6.83 3.05
C VAL A 113 15.28 5.52 3.76
N MET A 114 14.66 4.40 3.37
CA MET A 114 14.94 3.09 3.94
C MET A 114 16.40 2.68 3.73
N GLN A 115 16.91 2.78 2.49
CA GLN A 115 18.31 2.40 2.20
C GLN A 115 19.32 3.33 2.89
N THR A 116 19.05 4.64 2.88
CA THR A 116 19.94 5.63 3.51
C THR A 116 19.99 5.42 5.02
N SER A 117 18.85 5.21 5.67
CA SER A 117 18.77 4.96 7.11
C SER A 117 19.41 3.62 7.50
N LEU A 118 19.23 2.56 6.70
CA LEU A 118 19.92 1.28 6.90
C LEU A 118 21.44 1.44 6.84
N CYS A 119 21.97 2.12 5.81
CA CYS A 119 23.41 2.33 5.68
C CYS A 119 23.95 3.17 6.84
N LEU A 120 23.23 4.21 7.27
CA LEU A 120 23.60 5.03 8.42
C LEU A 120 23.63 4.22 9.73
N MET A 121 22.63 3.37 9.97
CA MET A 121 22.55 2.54 11.18
C MET A 121 23.63 1.46 11.22
N ARG A 122 23.96 0.87 10.07
CA ARG A 122 25.08 -0.09 9.96
C ARG A 122 26.41 0.57 10.29
N ARG A 123 26.66 1.78 9.77
CA ARG A 123 27.88 2.56 10.08
C ARG A 123 27.99 2.92 11.56
N LYS A 124 26.86 3.07 12.26
CA LYS A 124 26.82 3.31 13.72
C LYS A 124 26.87 2.04 14.56
N GLY A 125 26.95 0.85 13.95
CA GLY A 125 27.01 -0.42 14.68
C GLY A 125 25.71 -0.80 15.41
N VAL A 126 24.55 -0.29 14.96
CA VAL A 126 23.24 -0.58 15.59
C VAL A 126 22.86 -2.05 15.39
N ASN A 127 22.15 -2.64 16.36
CA ASN A 127 21.72 -4.03 16.33
C ASN A 127 20.95 -4.40 15.04
N LYS A 128 21.35 -5.52 14.41
CA LYS A 128 20.79 -6.02 13.15
C LYS A 128 19.29 -6.30 13.19
N HIS A 129 18.72 -6.59 14.36
CA HIS A 129 17.30 -6.86 14.50
C HIS A 129 16.44 -5.59 14.45
N ILE A 130 16.98 -4.48 14.95
CA ILE A 130 16.23 -3.21 15.11
C ILE A 130 16.40 -2.33 13.86
N GLN A 131 17.57 -2.38 13.20
CA GLN A 131 17.87 -1.53 12.03
C GLN A 131 16.79 -1.60 10.95
N GLY A 132 16.30 -2.82 10.64
CA GLY A 132 15.30 -3.03 9.58
C GLY A 132 13.96 -2.43 9.95
N PHE A 133 13.53 -2.63 11.19
CA PHE A 133 12.27 -2.08 11.70
C PHE A 133 12.29 -0.55 11.70
N VAL A 134 13.34 0.06 12.26
CA VAL A 134 13.44 1.53 12.34
C VAL A 134 13.57 2.17 10.96
N SER A 135 14.38 1.57 10.07
CA SER A 135 14.51 2.07 8.69
C SER A 135 13.21 1.98 7.90
N GLY A 136 12.44 0.90 8.07
CA GLY A 136 11.17 0.69 7.39
C GLY A 136 10.09 1.62 7.93
N PHE A 137 10.05 1.81 9.26
CA PHE A 137 9.15 2.75 9.90
C PHE A 137 9.42 4.20 9.46
N LEU A 138 10.69 4.63 9.49
CA LEU A 138 11.09 5.97 9.06
C LEU A 138 10.83 6.17 7.56
N GLY A 139 11.14 5.16 6.74
CA GLY A 139 10.83 5.14 5.31
C GLY A 139 9.34 5.28 5.03
N GLY A 140 8.50 4.50 5.72
CA GLY A 140 7.05 4.54 5.59
C GLY A 140 6.46 5.88 6.02
N TYR A 141 6.92 6.41 7.16
CA TYR A 141 6.48 7.68 7.71
C TYR A 141 6.79 8.86 6.77
N LEU A 142 8.05 8.96 6.31
CA LEU A 142 8.46 10.03 5.38
C LEU A 142 7.83 9.87 4.00
N ALA A 143 7.67 8.64 3.50
CA ALA A 143 6.94 8.40 2.25
C ALA A 143 5.47 8.83 2.37
N LEU A 144 4.80 8.57 3.50
CA LEU A 144 3.41 8.98 3.71
C LEU A 144 3.24 10.51 3.73
N ALA A 145 4.25 11.24 4.21
CA ALA A 145 4.27 12.70 4.20
C ALA A 145 4.21 13.31 2.79
N THR A 146 4.66 12.58 1.76
CA THR A 146 4.60 13.03 0.35
C THR A 146 3.19 13.07 -0.23
N ARG A 147 2.21 12.42 0.41
CA ARG A 147 0.83 12.35 -0.07
C ARG A 147 -0.01 13.54 0.39
N GLN A 148 -1.11 13.79 -0.31
CA GLN A 148 -2.11 14.80 0.09
C GLN A 148 -2.80 14.41 1.40
N LYS A 149 -3.01 15.39 2.28
CA LYS A 149 -3.56 15.21 3.65
C LYS A 149 -4.87 14.42 3.66
N GLN A 150 -5.76 14.63 2.69
CA GLN A 150 -7.06 13.97 2.60
C GLN A 150 -6.97 12.45 2.39
N ASN A 151 -5.95 11.97 1.67
CA ASN A 151 -5.80 10.55 1.34
C ASN A 151 -4.82 9.81 2.27
N ARG A 152 -4.08 10.53 3.13
CA ARG A 152 -3.06 9.93 4.01
C ARG A 152 -3.63 8.85 4.93
N ASN A 153 -4.83 9.04 5.46
CA ASN A 153 -5.43 8.11 6.42
C ASN A 153 -5.69 6.74 5.78
N ILE A 154 -6.26 6.71 4.57
CA ILE A 154 -6.53 5.47 3.83
C ILE A 154 -5.23 4.73 3.52
N TRP A 155 -4.22 5.46 3.04
CA TRP A 155 -2.90 4.89 2.78
C TRP A 155 -2.24 4.35 4.05
N GLY A 156 -2.36 5.07 5.18
CA GLY A 156 -1.87 4.63 6.48
C GLY A 156 -2.48 3.29 6.90
N VAL A 157 -3.81 3.14 6.80
CA VAL A 157 -4.50 1.89 7.13
C VAL A 157 -4.05 0.75 6.20
N MET A 158 -3.93 1.00 4.90
CA MET A 158 -3.46 -0.01 3.94
C MET A 158 -2.01 -0.45 4.21
N LEU A 159 -1.13 0.49 4.57
CA LEU A 159 0.25 0.19 4.95
C LEU A 159 0.32 -0.57 6.27
N LEU A 160 -0.53 -0.23 7.24
CA LEU A 160 -0.62 -0.93 8.52
C LEU A 160 -1.06 -2.38 8.33
N ALA A 161 -2.07 -2.63 7.50
CA ALA A 161 -2.50 -3.99 7.16
C ALA A 161 -1.34 -4.80 6.55
N ARG A 162 -0.57 -4.19 5.64
CA ARG A 162 0.64 -4.82 5.08
C ARG A 162 1.75 -5.02 6.09
N ALA A 163 1.90 -4.12 7.07
CA ALA A 163 2.85 -4.29 8.15
C ALA A 163 2.49 -5.50 9.02
N VAL A 164 1.21 -5.69 9.36
CA VAL A 164 0.71 -6.86 10.08
C VAL A 164 0.96 -8.15 9.28
N ASP A 165 0.66 -8.16 7.97
CA ASP A 165 0.98 -9.29 7.08
C ASP A 165 2.48 -9.65 7.12
N CYS A 166 3.35 -8.64 7.05
CA CYS A 166 4.79 -8.81 7.08
C CYS A 166 5.30 -9.33 8.43
N ILE A 167 4.75 -8.82 9.54
CA ILE A 167 5.08 -9.28 10.89
C ILE A 167 4.66 -10.74 11.06
N TYR A 168 3.45 -11.10 10.62
CA TYR A 168 2.97 -12.47 10.62
C TYR A 168 3.89 -13.42 9.85
N LYS A 169 4.21 -13.09 8.59
CA LYS A 169 5.16 -13.87 7.78
C LYS A 169 6.54 -13.95 8.44
N SER A 170 7.01 -12.86 9.06
CA SER A 170 8.28 -12.86 9.79
C SER A 170 8.27 -13.82 10.98
N MET A 171 7.16 -13.87 11.73
CA MET A 171 6.98 -14.81 12.86
C MET A 171 6.90 -16.27 12.40
N CYS A 172 6.22 -16.54 11.28
CA CYS A 172 6.21 -17.86 10.66
C CYS A 172 7.61 -18.31 10.21
N ASN A 173 8.37 -17.41 9.57
CA ASN A 173 9.74 -17.72 9.13
C ASN A 173 10.70 -18.00 10.30
N ARG A 174 10.40 -17.48 11.49
CA ARG A 174 11.15 -17.76 12.74
C ARG A 174 10.64 -18.99 13.48
N ASN A 175 9.67 -19.73 12.92
CA ASN A 175 9.02 -20.87 13.55
C ASN A 175 8.36 -20.57 14.91
N ILE A 176 8.05 -19.30 15.19
CA ILE A 176 7.33 -18.90 16.42
C ILE A 176 5.86 -19.30 16.29
N ILE A 177 5.29 -19.12 15.10
CA ILE A 177 3.91 -19.49 14.76
C ILE A 177 3.95 -20.57 13.69
N LYS A 178 3.34 -21.74 13.96
CA LYS A 178 3.18 -22.81 12.97
C LYS A 178 2.12 -22.39 11.96
N LYS A 179 2.49 -22.35 10.68
CA LYS A 179 1.59 -22.02 9.58
C LYS A 179 0.51 -23.10 9.45
N ARG A 180 -0.75 -22.71 9.61
CA ARG A 180 -1.94 -23.51 9.31
C ARG A 180 -2.61 -22.97 8.04
N GLY A 181 -3.39 -23.82 7.38
CA GLY A 181 -4.16 -23.42 6.19
C GLY A 181 -5.22 -22.35 6.50
N THR A 182 -5.68 -22.25 7.75
CA THR A 182 -6.77 -21.38 8.18
C THR A 182 -6.34 -19.97 8.61
N ASP A 183 -5.05 -19.70 8.73
CA ASP A 183 -4.57 -18.45 9.35
C ASP A 183 -4.96 -17.21 8.54
N TYR A 184 -4.88 -17.30 7.21
CA TYR A 184 -5.32 -16.23 6.32
C TYR A 184 -6.84 -16.00 6.42
N THR A 185 -7.62 -17.07 6.54
CA THR A 185 -9.07 -16.98 6.73
C THR A 185 -9.40 -16.25 8.03
N LEU A 186 -8.73 -16.59 9.14
CA LEU A 186 -8.94 -15.94 10.42
C LEU A 186 -8.57 -14.45 10.39
N MET A 187 -7.43 -14.10 9.80
CA MET A 187 -7.03 -12.70 9.63
C MET A 187 -8.07 -11.93 8.81
N PHE A 188 -8.48 -12.49 7.66
CA PHE A 188 -9.49 -11.87 6.81
C PHE A 188 -10.84 -11.70 7.53
N SER A 189 -11.31 -12.74 8.22
CA SER A 189 -12.56 -12.69 9.00
C SER A 189 -12.50 -11.65 10.11
N SER A 190 -11.39 -11.54 10.85
CA SER A 190 -11.23 -10.51 11.90
C SER A 190 -11.25 -9.10 11.32
N MET A 191 -10.58 -8.89 10.18
CA MET A 191 -10.55 -7.59 9.50
C MET A 191 -11.94 -7.21 9.00
N TYR A 192 -12.65 -8.18 8.41
CA TYR A 192 -14.01 -7.98 7.92
C TYR A 192 -14.98 -7.71 9.07
N LEU A 193 -14.86 -8.40 10.21
CA LEU A 193 -15.68 -8.15 11.40
C LEU A 193 -15.54 -6.70 11.88
N VAL A 194 -14.32 -6.20 12.07
CA VAL A 194 -14.06 -4.82 12.48
C VAL A 194 -14.63 -3.84 11.45
N PHE A 195 -14.39 -4.11 10.17
CA PHE A 195 -14.89 -3.28 9.08
C PHE A 195 -16.42 -3.22 9.03
N SER A 196 -17.10 -4.35 9.21
CA SER A 196 -18.56 -4.44 9.25
C SER A 196 -19.15 -3.73 10.46
N ILE A 197 -18.50 -3.82 11.64
CA ILE A 197 -18.93 -3.10 12.85
C ILE A 197 -18.81 -1.60 12.63
N CYS A 198 -17.67 -1.12 12.11
CA CYS A 198 -17.48 0.29 11.79
C CYS A 198 -18.54 0.77 10.78
N TYR A 199 -18.84 -0.01 9.74
CA TYR A 199 -19.85 0.39 8.75
C TYR A 199 -21.27 0.43 9.33
N ALA A 200 -21.61 -0.53 10.20
CA ALA A 200 -22.94 -0.65 10.78
C ALA A 200 -23.20 0.39 11.88
N GLN A 201 -22.21 0.63 12.76
CA GLN A 201 -22.38 1.41 13.99
C GLN A 201 -21.76 2.80 13.92
N GLU A 202 -20.62 2.95 13.24
CA GLU A 202 -19.81 4.17 13.23
C GLU A 202 -19.41 4.58 11.79
N PRO A 203 -20.38 4.90 10.93
CA PRO A 203 -20.09 5.18 9.53
C PRO A 203 -19.18 6.42 9.33
N GLU A 204 -19.02 7.27 10.34
CA GLU A 204 -18.08 8.40 10.34
C GLU A 204 -16.61 7.98 10.39
N CYS A 205 -16.31 6.80 10.95
CA CYS A 205 -14.96 6.24 11.00
C CYS A 205 -14.47 5.83 9.61
N LEU A 206 -15.40 5.59 8.67
CA LEU A 206 -15.10 5.25 7.29
C LEU A 206 -15.10 6.50 6.39
N PRO A 207 -14.20 6.58 5.40
CA PRO A 207 -14.26 7.62 4.39
C PRO A 207 -15.58 7.54 3.60
N ALA A 208 -16.16 8.70 3.27
CA ALA A 208 -17.39 8.79 2.49
C ALA A 208 -17.35 7.98 1.18
N SER A 209 -16.19 7.91 0.52
CA SER A 209 -16.01 7.09 -0.69
C SER A 209 -16.25 5.60 -0.45
N PHE A 210 -15.83 5.08 0.71
CA PHE A 210 -16.06 3.68 1.11
C PHE A 210 -17.52 3.45 1.46
N ASN A 211 -18.18 4.35 2.20
CA ASN A 211 -19.61 4.22 2.50
C ASN A 211 -20.45 4.21 1.21
N LYS A 212 -20.09 5.05 0.24
CA LYS A 212 -20.73 5.07 -1.09
C LYS A 212 -20.50 3.77 -1.86
N PHE A 213 -19.27 3.24 -1.84
CA PHE A 213 -18.95 1.97 -2.47
C PHE A 213 -19.74 0.81 -1.86
N LEU A 214 -19.78 0.73 -0.53
CA LEU A 214 -20.51 -0.32 0.18
C LEU A 214 -22.00 -0.23 -0.08
N ARG A 215 -22.60 0.96 -0.03
CA ARG A 215 -24.01 1.16 -0.39
C ARG A 215 -24.33 0.66 -1.81
N ALA A 216 -23.43 0.92 -2.75
CA ALA A 216 -23.59 0.44 -4.12
C ALA A 216 -23.40 -1.08 -4.24
N PHE A 217 -22.53 -1.67 -3.43
CA PHE A 217 -22.28 -3.12 -3.41
C PHE A 217 -23.40 -3.91 -2.71
N SER A 218 -23.92 -3.39 -1.60
CA SER A 218 -25.00 -4.00 -0.83
C SER A 218 -26.39 -3.74 -1.41
N ASN A 219 -26.53 -2.80 -2.37
CA ASN A 219 -27.81 -2.33 -2.90
C ASN A 219 -28.80 -1.92 -1.79
N GLU A 220 -28.29 -1.27 -0.73
CA GLU A 220 -29.10 -0.82 0.40
C GLU A 220 -30.22 0.14 -0.04
N HIS A 221 -31.45 -0.18 0.35
CA HIS A 221 -32.60 0.68 0.09
C HIS A 221 -32.61 1.86 1.08
N ASP A 222 -33.30 2.95 0.72
CA ASP A 222 -33.41 4.12 1.59
C ASP A 222 -34.08 3.78 2.95
N ALA A 223 -34.95 2.75 2.99
CA ALA A 223 -35.55 2.27 4.22
C ALA A 223 -34.52 1.63 5.17
N ASP A 224 -33.59 0.83 4.64
CA ASP A 224 -32.54 0.18 5.43
C ASP A 224 -31.59 1.21 6.03
N LEU A 225 -31.29 2.27 5.28
CA LEU A 225 -30.48 3.40 5.75
C LEU A 225 -31.16 4.15 6.90
N LYS A 226 -32.48 4.35 6.83
CA LYS A 226 -33.26 4.95 7.92
C LYS A 226 -33.24 4.06 9.16
N PHE A 227 -33.42 2.74 8.98
CA PHE A 227 -33.35 1.79 10.09
C PHE A 227 -31.98 1.83 10.78
N ARG A 228 -30.89 1.85 10.00
CA ARG A 228 -29.53 2.02 10.53
C ARG A 228 -29.36 3.36 11.24
N GLY A 229 -29.90 4.44 10.68
CA GLY A 229 -29.91 5.76 11.30
C GLY A 229 -30.60 5.76 12.68
N CYS A 230 -31.76 5.12 12.80
CA CYS A 230 -32.46 4.93 14.07
C CYS A 230 -31.61 4.14 15.08
N TRP A 231 -30.91 3.10 14.63
CA TRP A 231 -30.04 2.30 15.48
C TRP A 231 -28.84 3.11 16.02
N ILE A 232 -28.19 3.89 15.15
CA ILE A 232 -27.09 4.77 15.54
C ILE A 232 -27.60 5.85 16.50
N ALA A 233 -28.77 6.44 16.24
CA ALA A 233 -29.39 7.42 17.14
C ALA A 233 -29.65 6.83 18.53
N LYS A 234 -30.14 5.58 18.61
CA LYS A 234 -30.29 4.86 19.89
C LYS A 234 -28.95 4.64 20.58
N SER A 235 -27.92 4.22 19.85
CA SER A 235 -26.56 4.04 20.40
C SER A 235 -25.98 5.36 20.93
N ASN A 236 -26.20 6.46 20.20
CA ASN A 236 -25.78 7.80 20.60
C ASN A 236 -26.43 8.24 21.92
N LEU A 237 -27.69 7.90 22.17
CA LEU A 237 -28.32 8.18 23.47
C LEU A 237 -27.60 7.47 24.63
N GLU A 238 -27.15 6.24 24.41
CA GLU A 238 -26.35 5.49 25.41
C GLU A 238 -24.94 6.09 25.59
N LEU A 239 -24.33 6.61 24.52
CA LEU A 239 -23.04 7.30 24.58
C LEU A 239 -23.15 8.62 25.35
N ILE A 240 -24.22 9.39 25.13
CA ILE A 240 -24.48 10.64 25.85
C ILE A 240 -24.63 10.39 27.35
N LYS A 241 -25.33 9.32 27.76
CA LYS A 241 -25.41 8.91 29.18
C LYS A 241 -24.03 8.64 29.80
N LYS A 242 -23.07 8.21 28.99
CA LYS A 242 -21.67 7.94 29.39
C LYS A 242 -20.75 9.16 29.26
N GLY A 243 -21.28 10.33 28.85
CA GLY A 243 -20.48 11.55 28.62
C GLY A 243 -19.61 11.51 27.37
N ILE A 244 -19.87 10.60 26.43
CA ILE A 244 -19.13 10.47 25.17
C ILE A 244 -19.87 11.28 24.09
N PRO A 245 -19.17 12.10 23.27
CA PRO A 245 -19.82 12.87 22.21
C PRO A 245 -20.49 11.94 21.18
N PRO A 246 -21.75 12.20 20.80
CA PRO A 246 -22.48 11.36 19.85
C PRO A 246 -21.96 11.52 18.42
N HIS A 247 -22.14 10.49 17.61
CA HIS A 247 -21.78 10.48 16.19
C HIS A 247 -22.81 11.23 15.32
N ASN A 248 -22.38 11.93 14.27
CA ASN A 248 -23.30 12.56 13.33
C ASN A 248 -23.81 11.54 12.29
N VAL A 249 -25.06 11.12 12.49
CA VAL A 249 -25.75 10.10 11.68
C VAL A 249 -25.87 10.50 10.21
N GLU A 250 -26.18 11.77 9.94
CA GLU A 250 -26.44 12.27 8.58
C GLU A 250 -25.15 12.29 7.75
N LYS A 251 -24.07 12.80 8.36
CA LYS A 251 -22.76 12.92 7.71
C LYS A 251 -22.15 11.56 7.40
N GLY A 252 -22.27 10.60 8.33
CA GLY A 252 -21.73 9.25 8.15
C GLY A 252 -22.48 8.44 7.09
N LEU A 253 -23.81 8.50 7.08
CA LEU A 253 -24.65 7.73 6.14
C LEU A 253 -24.79 8.36 4.75
N LEU A 254 -24.21 9.53 4.53
CA LEU A 254 -24.37 10.32 3.30
C LEU A 254 -25.86 10.52 2.95
N LEU A 255 -26.68 10.70 3.98
CA LEU A 255 -28.10 10.96 3.83
C LEU A 255 -28.26 12.44 3.48
N ASP A 256 -28.35 12.72 2.19
CA ASP A 256 -28.73 14.04 1.72
C ASP A 256 -30.26 14.13 1.75
N PHE A 257 -30.83 14.33 2.94
CA PHE A 257 -32.28 14.46 3.14
C PHE A 257 -32.90 15.62 2.33
N ASN A 258 -32.07 16.56 1.87
CA ASN A 258 -32.46 17.71 1.05
C ASN A 258 -32.45 17.44 -0.46
N ARG A 259 -32.12 16.23 -0.91
CA ARG A 259 -32.26 15.86 -2.32
C ARG A 259 -33.74 15.69 -2.65
N LYS A 260 -34.41 16.80 -2.98
CA LYS A 260 -35.75 16.79 -3.59
C LYS A 260 -35.70 15.80 -4.77
N ARG A 261 -36.53 14.77 -4.69
CA ARG A 261 -36.77 13.83 -5.79
C ARG A 261 -37.36 14.56 -6.99
#